data_AF-A0AAW9SEQ5-F1
#
_entry.id   AF-A0AAW9SEQ5-F1
#
_cell.length_a   1.000
_cell.length_b   1.000
_cell.length_c   1.000
_cell.angle_alpha   90.00
_cell.angle_beta   90.00
_cell.angle_gamma   90.00
#
_symmetry.space_group_name_H-M   'P 1'
#
loop_
_entity.id
_entity.type
_entity.pdbx_description
1 polymer ?
#
loop_
_entity_poly.entity_id
_entity_poly.type
_entity_poly.pdbx_seq_one_letter_code
_entity_poly.pdbx_strand_id
1 'polypeptide(L)' 'MLDLKGAIVSIDAMGCQKAIARQVRQQQGEYILAVKGNQKALLEEIKAHFTYTEPASRHQQHHKDHGHIQQRSCTVL' A
#
# COMPACT_ATOMS: atom_id res chain seq x y z
N MET A 1 -19.96 17.06 -2.90
CA MET A 1 -18.71 16.73 -3.63
C MET A 1 -17.57 16.92 -2.64
N LEU A 2 -16.62 15.99 -2.56
CA LEU A 2 -15.46 16.11 -1.67
C LEU A 2 -14.41 17.02 -2.32
N ASP A 3 -13.79 17.93 -1.57
CA ASP A 3 -12.63 18.69 -2.02
C ASP A 3 -11.36 17.91 -1.67
N LEU A 4 -10.62 17.47 -2.69
CA LEU A 4 -9.44 16.64 -2.55
C LEU A 4 -8.14 17.41 -2.84
N LYS A 5 -8.21 18.70 -3.17
CA LYS A 5 -7.03 19.46 -3.58
C LYS A 5 -6.01 19.50 -2.44
N GLY A 6 -4.83 18.94 -2.68
CA GLY A 6 -3.75 18.86 -1.69
C GLY A 6 -3.97 17.83 -0.57
N ALA A 7 -5.04 17.05 -0.61
CA ALA A 7 -5.30 15.98 0.34
C ALA A 7 -4.61 14.66 -0.10
N ILE A 8 -4.28 13.81 0.88
CA ILE A 8 -3.85 12.43 0.64
C ILE A 8 -4.99 11.49 0.98
N VAL A 9 -5.42 10.69 0.01
CA VAL A 9 -6.49 9.70 0.17
C VAL A 9 -5.87 8.32 0.37
N SER A 10 -6.01 7.76 1.57
CA SER A 10 -5.66 6.36 1.85
C SER A 10 -6.86 5.45 1.68
N ILE A 11 -6.74 4.37 0.91
CA ILE A 11 -7.84 3.41 0.70
C ILE A 11 -7.31 1.97 0.84
N ASP A 12 -8.16 1.11 1.40
CA ASP A 12 -7.87 -0.31 1.49
C ASP A 12 -7.76 -0.99 0.11
N ALA A 13 -7.45 -2.28 0.14
CA ALA A 13 -7.22 -3.02 -1.09
C ALA A 13 -8.46 -3.22 -1.96
N MET A 14 -9.67 -3.24 -1.38
CA MET A 14 -10.91 -3.32 -2.17
C MET A 14 -11.10 -2.05 -3.01
N GLY A 15 -10.58 -0.90 -2.55
CA GLY A 15 -10.55 0.35 -3.28
C GLY A 15 -9.35 0.57 -4.22
N CYS A 16 -8.46 -0.42 -4.39
CA CYS A 16 -7.33 -0.34 -5.31
C CYS A 16 -7.74 -0.49 -6.79
N GLN A 17 -8.59 0.42 -7.25
CA GLN A 17 -9.16 0.45 -8.59
C GLN A 17 -8.60 1.63 -9.38
N LYS A 18 -8.28 1.38 -10.67
CA LYS A 18 -7.73 2.43 -11.55
C LYS A 18 -8.66 3.64 -11.66
N ALA A 19 -9.98 3.44 -11.63
CA ALA A 19 -10.96 4.52 -11.68
C ALA A 19 -10.85 5.45 -10.47
N ILE A 20 -10.70 4.90 -9.26
CA ILE A 20 -10.55 5.65 -8.02
C ILE A 20 -9.25 6.47 -8.03
N ALA A 21 -8.12 5.85 -8.40
CA ALA A 21 -6.84 6.54 -8.52
C ALA A 21 -6.90 7.72 -9.52
N ARG A 22 -7.56 7.52 -10.68
CA ARG A 22 -7.75 8.60 -11.67
C ARG A 22 -8.61 9.72 -11.12
N GLN A 23 -9.70 9.38 -10.44
CA GLN A 23 -10.62 10.36 -9.86
C GLN A 23 -9.95 11.23 -8.78
N VAL A 24 -9.09 10.64 -7.93
CA VAL A 24 -8.32 11.40 -6.93
C VAL A 24 -7.37 12.39 -7.61
N ARG A 25 -6.62 11.93 -8.63
CA ARG A 25 -5.72 12.80 -9.39
C ARG A 25 -6.43 13.92 -10.16
N GLN A 26 -7.58 13.63 -10.77
CA GLN A 26 -8.40 14.64 -11.46
C GLN A 26 -8.85 15.76 -10.52
N GLN A 27 -9.02 15.45 -9.24
CA GLN A 27 -9.38 16.42 -8.20
C GLN A 27 -8.16 17.03 -7.49
N GLN A 28 -6.95 16.88 -8.06
CA GLN A 28 -5.69 17.43 -7.51
C GLN A 28 -5.34 16.91 -6.11
N GLY A 29 -5.78 15.69 -5.78
CA GLY A 29 -5.35 14.95 -4.59
C GLY A 29 -4.31 13.89 -4.91
N GLU A 30 -3.63 13.44 -3.86
CA GLU A 30 -2.66 12.32 -3.88
C GLU A 30 -3.29 11.08 -3.23
N TYR A 31 -2.72 9.89 -3.44
CA TYR A 31 -3.29 8.65 -2.89
C TYR A 31 -2.25 7.65 -2.38
N ILE A 32 -2.69 6.84 -1.41
CA ILE A 32 -2.00 5.63 -0.95
C ILE A 32 -3.01 4.48 -1.02
N LEU A 33 -2.82 3.56 -1.96
CA LEU A 33 -3.73 2.43 -2.19
C LEU A 33 -3.05 1.12 -1.82
N ALA A 34 -3.70 0.33 -0.96
CA ALA A 34 -3.18 -0.98 -0.61
C ALA A 34 -3.38 -1.98 -1.77
N VAL A 35 -2.36 -2.77 -2.12
CA VAL A 35 -2.49 -3.83 -3.12
C VAL A 35 -2.57 -5.19 -2.44
N LYS A 36 -3.55 -6.02 -2.82
CA LYS A 36 -3.69 -7.43 -2.38
C LYS A 36 -4.00 -8.32 -3.59
N GLY A 37 -4.45 -9.56 -3.34
CA GLY A 37 -4.70 -10.57 -4.37
C GLY A 37 -5.76 -10.22 -5.41
N ASN A 38 -6.60 -9.19 -5.16
CA ASN A 38 -7.55 -8.66 -6.14
C ASN A 38 -6.87 -7.97 -7.34
N GLN A 39 -5.57 -7.70 -7.28
CA GLN A 39 -4.73 -7.23 -8.39
C GLN A 39 -3.51 -8.15 -8.52
N LYS A 40 -3.72 -9.43 -8.84
CA LYS A 40 -2.69 -10.48 -8.79
C LYS A 40 -1.39 -10.12 -9.52
N ALA A 41 -1.47 -9.69 -10.78
CA ALA A 41 -0.27 -9.35 -11.57
C ALA A 41 0.54 -8.21 -10.92
N LEU A 42 -0.14 -7.14 -10.53
CA LEU A 42 0.49 -6.00 -9.84
C LEU A 42 1.11 -6.42 -8.51
N LEU A 43 0.43 -7.28 -7.74
CA LEU A 43 0.97 -7.78 -6.48
C LEU A 43 2.28 -8.56 -6.69
N GLU A 44 2.34 -9.41 -7.71
CA GLU A 44 3.56 -10.19 -8.01
C GLU A 44 4.70 -9.29 -8.50
N GLU A 45 4.42 -8.27 -9.30
CA GLU A 45 5.41 -7.26 -9.70
C GLU A 45 5.95 -6.48 -8.49
N ILE A 46 5.06 -6.04 -7.58
CA ILE A 46 5.46 -5.36 -6.34
C ILE A 46 6.37 -6.28 -5.52
N LYS A 47 5.98 -7.54 -5.27
CA LYS A 47 6.80 -8.49 -4.53
C LYS A 47 8.17 -8.73 -5.17
N ALA A 48 8.20 -8.88 -6.50
CA ALA A 48 9.45 -9.02 -7.23
C ALA A 48 10.34 -7.79 -7.01
N HIS A 49 9.79 -6.59 -7.10
CA HIS A 49 10.53 -5.36 -6.86
C HIS A 49 11.12 -5.31 -5.44
N PHE A 50 10.32 -5.63 -4.41
CA PHE A 50 10.81 -5.72 -3.02
C PHE A 50 11.85 -6.84 -2.78
N THR A 51 11.94 -7.82 -3.68
CA THR A 51 12.92 -8.91 -3.60
C THR A 51 14.26 -8.52 -4.21
N TYR A 52 14.24 -7.78 -5.33
CA TYR A 52 15.44 -7.47 -6.12
C TYR A 52 15.99 -6.06 -5.89
N THR A 53 15.28 -5.21 -5.17
CA THR A 53 15.70 -3.83 -4.87
C THR A 53 16.19 -3.72 -3.43
N GLU A 54 17.36 -3.12 -3.24
CA GLU A 54 17.86 -2.79 -1.91
C GLU A 54 16.96 -1.75 -1.25
N PRO A 55 16.49 -1.99 -0.01
CA PRO A 55 15.57 -1.07 0.63
C PRO A 55 16.28 0.18 1.15
N ALA A 56 15.69 1.36 0.92
CA ALA A 56 16.10 2.60 1.57
C ALA A 56 15.97 2.53 3.11
N SER A 57 14.96 1.80 3.62
CA SER A 57 14.78 1.55 5.05
C SER A 57 13.96 0.28 5.31
N ARG A 58 14.24 -0.40 6.42
CA ARG A 58 13.50 -1.59 6.86
C ARG A 58 13.32 -1.56 8.37
N HIS A 59 12.09 -1.83 8.82
CA HIS A 59 11.74 -2.00 10.22
C HIS A 59 10.95 -3.30 10.43
N GLN A 60 11.30 -4.06 11.47
CA GLN A 60 10.65 -5.33 11.81
C GLN A 60 10.31 -5.37 13.30
N GLN A 61 9.13 -5.91 13.62
CA GLN A 61 8.67 -6.11 14.98
C GLN A 61 8.11 -7.52 15.14
N HIS A 62 8.46 -8.16 16.25
CA HIS A 62 7.95 -9.46 16.66
C HIS A 62 7.24 -9.29 17.99
N HIS A 63 5.99 -9.72 18.06
CA HIS A 63 5.18 -9.64 19.27
C HIS A 63 4.57 -11.01 19.55
N LYS A 64 4.68 -11.46 20.81
CA LYS A 64 4.04 -12.69 21.28
C LYS A 64 2.97 -12.31 22.28
N ASP A 65 1.72 -12.67 22.00
CA ASP A 65 0.59 -12.33 22.86
C ASP A 65 -0.42 -13.48 22.89
N HIS A 66 -0.81 -13.92 24.10
CA HIS A 66 -1.81 -14.99 24.31
C HIS A 66 -1.61 -16.28 23.46
N GLY A 67 -0.35 -16.66 23.23
CA GLY A 67 -0.01 -17.83 22.39
C GLY A 67 0.07 -17.55 20.88
N HIS A 68 -0.32 -16.37 20.44
CA HIS A 68 -0.11 -15.91 19.06
C HIS A 68 1.26 -15.26 18.90
N ILE A 69 1.92 -15.53 17.77
CA ILE A 69 3.15 -14.87 17.36
C ILE A 69 2.82 -14.02 16.14
N GLN A 70 2.98 -12.70 16.26
CA GLN A 70 2.81 -11.75 15.18
C GLN A 70 4.16 -11.17 14.78
N GLN A 71 4.44 -11.18 13.47
CA GLN A 71 5.54 -10.45 12.87
C GLN A 71 4.99 -9.34 11.98
N ARG A 72 5.51 -8.13 12.13
CA ARG A 72 5.19 -6.98 11.28
C ARG A 72 6.48 -6.48 10.65
N SER A 73 6.47 -6.26 9.34
CA SER A 73 7.60 -5.70 8.60
C SER A 73 7.14 -4.53 7.75
N CYS A 74 7.89 -3.43 7.80
CA CYS A 74 7.76 -2.30 6.89
C CYS A 74 9.08 -2.13 6.13
N THR A 75 9.00 -2.07 4.81
CA THR A 75 10.15 -1.86 3.93
C THR A 75 9.81 -0.68 3.04
N VAL A 76 10.75 0.25 2.91
CA VAL A 76 10.70 1.38 1.98
C VAL A 76 11.79 1.12 0.94
N LEU A 77 11.41 1.14 -0.34
CA LEU A 77 12.34 1.07 -1.47
C LEU A 77 12.76 2.48 -1.87
#